data_AF-A0A9J6DQF0-F1
#
_entry.id   AF-A0A9J6DQF0-F1
#
_cell.length_a   1.000
_cell.length_b   1.000
_cell.length_c   1.000
_cell.angle_alpha   90.00
_cell.angle_beta   90.00
_cell.angle_gamma   90.00
#
_symmetry.space_group_name_H-M   'P 1'
#
loop_
_entity.id
_entity.type
_entity.pdbx_description
1 polymer ?
#
loop_
_entity_poly.entity_id
_entity_poly.type
_entity_poly.pdbx_seq_one_letter_code
_entity_poly.pdbx_strand_id
1 'polypeptide(L)'
;MFGMLDDLKRMNKRQLVYQFLNFGMIVSSALMIWKGLMVVTGSGSPIVVVLSGSMEPAFHRGDLLFLTNYKEDPIRVGDIVVFKVEGRDIPIVHRVLKLHEKADGSVKILTKGDNNSVDDRGLYAPGQMWLDKKDIVGRARGNYRVSENCRNNVVCSFQQLMMIARAIS
;
A
#
# COMPACT_ATOMS: atom_id res chain seq x y z
N MET A 1 -16.00 -30.59 8.37
CA MET A 1 -17.11 -29.62 8.24
C MET A 1 -18.33 -29.99 9.09
N PHE A 2 -18.76 -31.26 9.14
CA PHE A 2 -19.92 -31.69 9.96
C PHE A 2 -19.72 -31.61 11.49
N GLY A 3 -18.50 -31.79 12.03
CA GLY A 3 -18.26 -31.71 13.48
C GLY A 3 -18.42 -30.31 14.11
N MET A 4 -18.15 -29.23 13.38
CA MET A 4 -18.35 -27.86 13.89
C MET A 4 -19.82 -27.53 14.15
N LEU A 5 -20.73 -28.13 13.37
CA LEU A 5 -22.18 -27.90 13.52
C LEU A 5 -22.75 -28.61 14.75
N ASP A 6 -22.20 -29.78 15.11
CA ASP A 6 -22.60 -30.53 16.31
C ASP A 6 -22.07 -29.89 17.59
N ASP A 7 -20.87 -29.30 17.57
CA ASP A 7 -20.31 -28.52 18.68
C ASP A 7 -21.09 -27.22 18.92
N LEU A 8 -21.48 -26.50 17.86
CA LEU A 8 -22.34 -25.32 17.95
C LEU A 8 -23.71 -25.63 18.56
N LYS A 9 -24.24 -26.85 18.32
CA LYS A 9 -25.56 -27.29 18.79
C LYS A 9 -25.55 -27.71 20.27
N ARG A 10 -24.40 -28.11 20.82
CA ARG A 10 -24.23 -28.52 22.23
C ARG A 10 -23.94 -27.35 23.19
N MET A 11 -23.64 -26.17 22.67
CA MET A 11 -23.30 -25.01 23.49
C MET A 11 -24.54 -24.32 24.10
N ASN A 12 -24.44 -23.92 25.36
CA ASN A 12 -25.44 -23.06 26.00
C ASN A 12 -25.56 -21.74 25.21
N LYS A 13 -26.79 -21.30 24.91
CA LYS A 13 -27.07 -20.05 24.16
C LYS A 13 -26.25 -18.85 24.68
N ARG A 14 -26.06 -18.77 26.01
CA ARG A 14 -25.25 -17.73 26.66
C ARG A 14 -23.76 -17.83 26.31
N GLN A 15 -23.16 -19.03 26.32
CA GLN A 15 -21.77 -19.23 25.93
C GLN A 15 -21.52 -18.92 24.46
N LEU A 16 -22.47 -19.29 23.60
CA LEU A 16 -22.41 -18.97 22.17
C LEU A 16 -22.43 -17.44 21.97
N VAL A 17 -23.33 -16.71 22.65
CA VAL A 17 -23.36 -15.23 22.60
C VAL A 17 -22.04 -14.62 23.08
N TYR A 18 -21.44 -15.10 24.18
CA TYR A 18 -20.14 -14.58 24.65
C TYR A 18 -19.00 -14.85 23.67
N GLN A 19 -18.96 -16.01 23.01
CA GLN A 19 -17.95 -16.29 21.99
C GLN A 19 -18.09 -15.35 20.78
N PHE A 20 -19.32 -15.11 20.32
CA PHE A 20 -19.57 -14.16 19.24
C PHE A 20 -19.21 -12.72 19.63
N LEU A 21 -19.53 -12.29 20.85
CA LEU A 21 -19.17 -10.96 21.35
C LEU A 21 -17.64 -10.78 21.45
N ASN A 22 -16.92 -11.78 21.97
CA ASN A 22 -15.45 -11.74 22.04
C ASN A 22 -14.81 -11.70 20.65
N PHE A 23 -15.28 -12.53 19.73
CA PHE A 23 -14.82 -12.51 18.35
C PHE A 23 -15.13 -11.15 17.69
N GLY A 24 -16.34 -10.63 17.89
CA GLY A 24 -16.74 -9.30 17.39
C GLY A 24 -15.85 -8.18 17.93
N MET A 25 -15.51 -8.20 19.22
CA MET A 25 -14.59 -7.23 19.83
C MET A 25 -13.19 -7.29 19.20
N ILE A 26 -12.62 -8.49 19.01
CA ILE A 26 -11.31 -8.68 18.39
C ILE A 26 -11.30 -8.16 16.95
N VAL A 27 -12.33 -8.50 16.16
CA VAL A 27 -12.43 -8.02 14.77
C VAL A 27 -12.61 -6.50 14.73
N SER A 28 -13.44 -5.94 15.61
CA SER A 28 -13.69 -4.50 15.67
C SER A 28 -12.43 -3.72 16.05
N SER A 29 -11.63 -4.19 17.01
CA SER A 29 -10.40 -3.51 17.42
C SER A 29 -9.35 -3.55 16.31
N ALA A 30 -9.20 -4.67 15.60
CA ALA A 30 -8.33 -4.76 14.44
C ALA A 30 -8.75 -3.79 13.32
N LEU A 31 -10.05 -3.68 13.03
CA LEU A 31 -10.58 -2.74 12.05
C LEU A 31 -10.39 -1.28 12.48
N MET A 32 -10.55 -0.98 13.77
CA MET A 32 -10.31 0.35 14.33
C MET A 32 -8.84 0.76 14.20
N ILE A 33 -7.89 -0.13 14.49
CA ILE A 33 -6.47 0.12 14.31
C ILE A 33 -6.15 0.41 12.84
N TRP A 34 -6.68 -0.41 11.92
CA TRP A 34 -6.47 -0.24 10.48
C TRP A 34 -7.06 1.09 9.95
N LYS A 35 -8.29 1.43 10.34
CA LYS A 35 -8.93 2.71 9.98
C LYS A 35 -8.24 3.90 10.63
N GLY A 36 -7.79 3.76 11.87
CA GLY A 36 -6.98 4.76 12.56
C GLY A 36 -5.69 5.06 11.79
N LEU A 37 -5.00 4.03 11.32
CA LEU A 37 -3.78 4.19 10.51
C LEU A 37 -4.05 4.93 9.19
N MET A 38 -5.16 4.64 8.49
CA MET A 38 -5.56 5.39 7.29
C MET A 38 -5.79 6.87 7.58
N VAL A 39 -6.48 7.19 8.68
CA VAL A 39 -6.78 8.57 9.07
C VAL A 39 -5.50 9.31 9.45
N VAL A 40 -4.64 8.69 10.26
CA VAL A 40 -3.37 9.31 10.71
C VAL A 40 -2.44 9.59 9.54
N THR A 41 -2.28 8.65 8.61
CA THR A 41 -1.38 8.79 7.46
C THR A 41 -1.95 9.65 6.34
N GLY A 42 -3.26 9.91 6.34
CA GLY A 42 -3.97 10.56 5.24
C GLY A 42 -4.00 9.76 3.94
N SER A 43 -3.52 8.51 3.95
CA SER A 43 -3.45 7.64 2.77
C SER A 43 -4.51 6.55 2.85
N GLY A 44 -5.21 6.30 1.74
CA GLY A 44 -6.11 5.15 1.61
C GLY A 44 -5.38 3.80 1.63
N SER A 45 -4.06 3.81 1.51
CA SER A 45 -3.19 2.65 1.60
C SER A 45 -1.92 3.01 2.37
N PRO A 46 -1.93 2.93 3.71
CA PRO A 46 -0.80 3.35 4.54
C PRO A 46 0.43 2.44 4.39
N ILE A 47 0.25 1.20 3.93
CA ILE A 47 1.33 0.23 3.76
C ILE A 47 1.20 -0.40 2.37
N VAL A 48 2.32 -0.45 1.65
CA VAL A 48 2.40 -1.04 0.32
C VAL A 48 3.65 -1.92 0.19
N VAL A 49 3.59 -2.94 -0.67
CA VAL A 49 4.72 -3.84 -0.91
C VAL A 49 5.38 -3.50 -2.24
N VAL A 50 6.71 -3.54 -2.28
CA VAL A 50 7.49 -3.41 -3.52
C VAL A 50 7.41 -4.71 -4.32
N LEU A 51 6.84 -4.63 -5.53
CA LEU A 51 6.61 -5.80 -6.38
C LEU A 51 7.74 -6.07 -7.39
N SER A 52 8.60 -5.07 -7.66
CA SER A 52 9.64 -5.17 -8.69
C SER A 52 10.98 -4.60 -8.22
N GLY A 53 12.06 -4.91 -8.95
CA GLY A 53 13.42 -4.44 -8.65
C GLY A 53 13.77 -3.11 -9.32
N SER A 54 12.77 -2.33 -9.75
CA SER A 54 13.00 -1.04 -10.44
C SER A 54 13.57 0.03 -9.52
N MET A 55 13.48 -0.17 -8.20
CA MET A 55 13.96 0.76 -7.18
C MET A 55 15.25 0.32 -6.51
N GLU A 56 15.95 -0.69 -7.04
CA GLU A 56 17.27 -1.09 -6.54
C GLU A 56 18.30 0.02 -6.86
N PRO A 57 19.23 0.35 -5.92
CA PRO A 57 19.52 -0.31 -4.64
C PRO A 57 18.71 0.21 -3.44
N ALA A 58 17.85 1.23 -3.61
CA ALA A 58 17.13 1.86 -2.49
C ALA A 58 16.08 0.93 -1.86
N PHE A 59 15.34 0.18 -2.68
CA PHE A 59 14.32 -0.78 -2.23
C PHE A 59 14.45 -2.09 -2.99
N HIS A 60 14.19 -3.19 -2.27
CA HIS A 60 14.25 -4.54 -2.79
C HIS A 60 12.83 -5.11 -2.92
N ARG A 61 12.67 -6.13 -3.76
CA ARG A 61 11.39 -6.83 -3.91
C ARG A 61 10.96 -7.41 -2.58
N GLY A 62 9.71 -7.14 -2.19
CA GLY A 62 9.15 -7.58 -0.92
C GLY A 62 9.28 -6.58 0.23
N ASP A 63 10.04 -5.49 0.05
CA ASP A 63 10.11 -4.44 1.06
C ASP A 63 8.74 -3.81 1.29
N LEU A 64 8.44 -3.52 2.55
CA LEU A 64 7.23 -2.81 2.96
C LEU A 64 7.53 -1.32 2.99
N LEU A 65 6.67 -0.51 2.37
CA LEU A 65 6.75 0.94 2.37
C LEU A 65 5.58 1.53 3.13
N PHE A 66 5.89 2.46 4.03
CA PHE A 66 4.91 3.23 4.77
C PHE A 66 4.62 4.52 4.03
N LEU A 67 3.37 4.69 3.62
CA LEU A 67 2.90 5.82 2.84
C LEU A 67 2.19 6.84 3.71
N THR A 68 2.47 8.10 3.41
CA THR A 68 1.71 9.24 3.92
C THR A 68 1.21 10.09 2.77
N ASN A 69 0.02 10.64 2.87
CA ASN A 69 -0.54 11.54 1.86
C ASN A 69 -1.12 12.81 2.51
N TYR A 70 -0.24 13.61 3.11
CA TYR A 70 -0.62 14.90 3.70
C TYR A 70 -0.80 15.96 2.62
N LYS A 71 -1.95 16.64 2.63
CA LYS A 71 -2.25 17.70 1.63
C LYS A 71 -1.31 18.90 1.74
N GLU A 72 -0.87 19.20 2.96
CA GLU A 72 -0.04 20.36 3.33
C GLU A 72 1.45 20.18 3.01
N ASP A 73 1.88 18.95 2.71
CA ASP A 73 3.27 18.63 2.43
C ASP A 73 3.50 18.51 0.91
N PRO A 74 4.09 19.52 0.25
CA PRO A 74 4.30 19.49 -1.19
C PRO A 74 5.29 18.39 -1.59
N ILE A 75 5.05 17.79 -2.75
CA ILE A 75 5.96 16.79 -3.32
C ILE A 75 7.19 17.52 -3.84
N ARG A 76 8.37 16.97 -3.61
CA ARG A 76 9.66 17.54 -4.05
C ARG A 76 10.40 16.57 -4.96
N VAL A 77 11.32 17.12 -5.76
CA VAL A 77 12.23 16.31 -6.57
C VAL A 77 13.06 15.44 -5.63
N GLY A 78 13.18 14.15 -5.97
CA GLY A 78 13.86 13.14 -5.15
C GLY A 78 12.94 12.33 -4.23
N ASP A 79 11.70 12.74 -4.02
CA ASP A 79 10.73 11.98 -3.23
C ASP A 79 10.38 10.64 -3.88
N ILE A 80 10.10 9.62 -3.07
CA ILE A 80 9.58 8.34 -3.55
C ILE A 80 8.07 8.38 -3.46
N VAL A 81 7.41 8.29 -4.60
CA VAL A 81 5.96 8.38 -4.72
C VAL A 81 5.39 7.07 -5.22
N VAL A 82 4.19 6.77 -4.74
CA VAL A 82 3.37 5.67 -5.21
C VAL A 82 2.23 6.26 -6.00
N PHE A 83 2.11 5.87 -7.26
CA PHE A 83 1.07 6.36 -8.15
C PHE A 83 0.31 5.21 -8.80
N LYS A 84 -0.95 5.47 -9.13
CA LYS A 84 -1.80 4.55 -9.88
C LYS A 84 -2.12 5.19 -11.23
N VAL A 85 -1.87 4.45 -12.31
CA VAL A 85 -2.18 4.89 -13.67
C VAL A 85 -3.57 4.37 -14.04
N GLU A 86 -4.38 5.19 -14.72
CA GLU A 86 -5.66 4.76 -15.26
C GLU A 86 -5.46 3.59 -16.24
N GLY A 87 -6.20 2.49 -16.04
CA GLY A 87 -6.04 1.26 -16.82
C GLY A 87 -5.00 0.28 -16.27
N ARG A 88 -4.35 0.57 -15.13
CA ARG A 88 -3.54 -0.40 -14.38
C ARG A 88 -4.06 -0.54 -12.96
N ASP A 89 -4.32 -1.77 -12.54
CA ASP A 89 -4.80 -2.03 -11.17
C ASP A 89 -3.66 -1.99 -10.14
N ILE A 90 -2.44 -2.28 -10.58
CA ILE A 90 -1.26 -2.36 -9.73
C ILE A 90 -0.57 -0.98 -9.63
N PRO A 91 -0.43 -0.40 -8.43
CA PRO A 91 0.29 0.85 -8.23
C PRO A 91 1.80 0.69 -8.41
N ILE A 92 2.46 1.73 -8.90
CA ILE A 92 3.89 1.75 -9.21
C ILE A 92 4.59 2.68 -8.22
N VAL A 93 5.77 2.26 -7.75
CA VAL A 93 6.59 3.04 -6.80
C VAL A 93 7.87 3.48 -7.50
N HIS A 94 8.04 4.77 -7.72
CA HIS A 94 9.24 5.34 -8.34
C HIS A 94 9.64 6.69 -7.73
N ARG A 95 10.84 7.15 -8.05
CA ARG A 95 11.38 8.44 -7.57
C ARG A 95 10.94 9.58 -8.48
N VAL A 96 10.57 10.70 -7.88
CA VAL A 96 10.29 11.95 -8.61
C VAL A 96 11.58 12.49 -9.20
N LEU A 97 11.65 12.53 -10.53
CA LEU A 97 12.78 13.04 -11.29
C LEU A 97 12.65 14.54 -11.54
N LYS A 98 11.45 15.01 -11.91
CA LYS A 98 11.17 16.43 -12.20
C LYS A 98 9.77 16.81 -11.75
N LEU A 99 9.64 18.06 -11.33
CA LEU A 99 8.38 18.72 -11.01
C LEU A 99 8.26 19.99 -11.85
N HIS A 100 7.09 20.16 -12.45
CA HIS A 100 6.71 21.38 -13.12
C HIS A 100 5.48 21.95 -12.41
N GLU A 101 5.69 23.01 -11.65
CA GLU A 101 4.62 23.79 -11.08
C GLU A 101 4.22 24.86 -12.09
N LYS A 102 2.94 24.90 -12.44
CA LYS A 102 2.38 25.95 -13.29
C LYS A 102 1.79 27.06 -12.43
N ALA A 103 1.67 28.26 -13.01
CA ALA A 103 1.08 29.43 -12.36
C ALA A 103 -0.40 29.25 -11.96
N ASP A 104 -1.09 28.27 -12.55
CA ASP A 104 -2.46 27.86 -12.20
C ASP A 104 -2.54 26.95 -10.94
N GLY A 105 -1.39 26.63 -10.33
CA GLY A 105 -1.29 25.74 -9.17
C GLY A 105 -1.29 24.25 -9.52
N SER A 106 -1.33 23.87 -10.80
CA SER A 106 -1.20 22.48 -11.22
C SER A 106 0.26 22.02 -11.16
N VAL A 107 0.47 20.83 -10.59
CA VAL A 107 1.79 20.22 -10.44
C VAL A 107 1.87 19.01 -11.34
N LYS A 108 2.80 19.06 -12.30
CA LYS A 108 3.10 17.96 -13.21
C LYS A 108 4.36 17.25 -12.74
N ILE A 109 4.26 15.93 -12.61
CA ILE A 109 5.29 15.09 -12.00
C ILE A 109 5.83 14.12 -13.05
N LEU A 110 7.15 14.04 -13.14
CA LEU A 110 7.84 12.99 -13.90
C LEU A 110 8.57 12.09 -12.91
N THR A 111 8.33 10.79 -13.04
CA THR A 111 8.92 9.76 -12.19
C THR A 111 9.89 8.89 -12.99
N LYS A 112 10.80 8.24 -12.27
CA LYS A 112 11.75 7.28 -12.81
C LYS A 112 12.11 6.26 -11.73
N GLY A 113 12.17 4.98 -12.09
CA GLY A 113 12.77 3.94 -11.26
C GLY A 113 14.28 4.14 -11.09
N ASP A 114 14.79 3.95 -9.87
CA ASP A 114 16.22 4.13 -9.56
C ASP A 114 17.12 3.23 -10.43
N ASN A 115 16.68 1.99 -10.70
CA ASN A 115 17.37 0.99 -11.51
C ASN A 115 17.00 1.03 -13.01
N ASN A 116 16.08 1.91 -13.42
CA ASN A 116 15.65 1.98 -14.82
C ASN A 116 16.57 2.93 -15.62
N SER A 117 16.85 2.64 -16.89
CA SER A 117 17.61 3.53 -17.77
C SER A 117 16.77 4.66 -18.38
N VAL A 118 15.46 4.44 -18.48
CA VAL A 118 14.48 5.36 -19.07
C VAL A 118 13.53 5.91 -18.01
N ASP A 119 12.90 7.04 -18.30
CA ASP A 119 11.82 7.60 -17.49
C ASP A 119 10.50 6.85 -17.66
N ASP A 120 9.54 7.11 -16.77
CA ASP A 120 8.29 6.36 -16.73
C ASP A 120 7.23 6.82 -17.74
N ARG A 121 7.56 7.70 -18.70
CA ARG A 121 6.56 8.22 -19.66
C ARG A 121 5.87 7.11 -20.45
N GLY A 122 6.59 6.04 -20.76
CA GLY A 122 6.03 4.86 -21.43
C GLY A 122 5.10 4.01 -20.55
N LEU A 123 5.05 4.26 -19.25
CA LEU A 123 4.19 3.55 -18.30
C LEU A 123 2.88 4.28 -17.99
N TYR A 124 2.81 5.57 -18.33
CA TYR A 124 1.62 6.40 -18.13
C TYR A 124 0.48 6.01 -19.09
N ALA A 125 -0.71 6.57 -18.86
CA ALA A 125 -1.85 6.34 -19.74
C ALA A 125 -1.55 6.83 -21.17
N PRO A 126 -2.19 6.27 -22.21
CA PRO A 126 -1.98 6.71 -23.58
C PRO A 126 -2.16 8.23 -23.75
N GLY A 127 -1.13 8.92 -24.22
CA GLY A 127 -1.14 10.38 -24.38
C GLY A 127 -0.80 11.18 -23.13
N GLN A 128 -0.56 10.53 -21.99
CA GLN A 128 -0.15 11.18 -20.75
C GLN A 128 1.39 11.24 -20.67
N MET A 129 1.94 12.47 -20.61
CA MET A 129 3.39 12.70 -20.51
C MET A 129 3.85 13.06 -19.09
N TRP A 130 2.91 13.35 -18.19
CA TRP A 130 3.13 13.82 -16.83
C TRP A 130 2.04 13.28 -15.92
N LEU A 131 2.40 12.94 -14.69
CA LEU A 131 1.45 12.57 -13.65
C LEU A 131 0.90 13.82 -12.97
N ASP A 132 -0.38 13.80 -12.65
CA ASP A 132 -1.02 14.83 -11.85
C ASP A 132 -1.07 14.41 -10.37
N LYS A 133 -1.30 15.38 -9.47
CA LYS A 133 -1.44 15.09 -8.02
C LYS A 133 -2.53 14.05 -7.70
N LYS A 134 -3.56 13.94 -8.56
CA LYS A 134 -4.64 12.95 -8.42
C LYS A 134 -4.18 11.50 -8.63
N ASP A 135 -3.11 11.29 -9.39
CA ASP A 135 -2.58 9.96 -9.71
C ASP A 135 -1.69 9.44 -8.56
N ILE A 136 -1.23 10.33 -7.68
CA ILE A 136 -0.39 10.02 -6.53
C ILE A 136 -1.26 9.48 -5.39
N VAL A 137 -1.02 8.22 -5.04
CA VAL A 137 -1.65 7.55 -3.90
C VAL A 137 -1.03 8.02 -2.58
N GLY A 138 0.30 8.19 -2.55
CA GLY A 138 1.02 8.68 -1.38
C GLY A 138 2.53 8.69 -1.57
N ARG A 139 3.23 9.20 -0.56
CA ARG A 139 4.70 9.28 -0.51
C ARG A 139 5.25 8.29 0.48
N ALA A 140 6.31 7.57 0.09
CA ALA A 140 7.01 6.68 1.01
C ALA A 140 7.84 7.50 2.00
N ARG A 141 7.55 7.36 3.30
CA ARG A 141 8.30 8.02 4.40
C ARG A 141 9.22 7.08 5.15
N GLY A 142 8.93 5.79 5.12
CA GLY A 142 9.76 4.76 5.73
C GLY A 142 9.64 3.47 4.95
N ASN A 143 10.64 2.62 5.11
CA ASN A 143 10.64 1.26 4.62
C ASN A 143 10.92 0.28 5.77
N TYR A 144 10.43 -0.93 5.62
CA TYR A 144 10.84 -2.06 6.41
C TYR A 144 11.34 -3.14 5.46
N ARG A 145 12.64 -3.42 5.55
CA ARG A 145 13.27 -4.47 4.75
C ARG A 145 12.87 -5.82 5.31
N VAL A 146 12.16 -6.61 4.49
CA VAL A 146 11.82 -7.98 4.86
C VAL A 146 12.97 -8.87 4.45
N SER A 147 13.52 -9.62 5.41
CA SER A 147 14.61 -10.57 5.11
C SER A 147 14.11 -11.67 4.19
N GLU A 148 14.90 -12.04 3.17
CA GLU A 148 14.57 -13.12 2.24
C GLU A 148 14.44 -14.49 2.94
N ASN A 149 15.05 -14.65 4.12
CA ASN A 149 15.03 -15.91 4.85
C ASN A 149 13.91 -15.97 5.92
N CYS A 150 12.93 -15.08 5.84
CA CYS A 150 11.84 -14.93 6.82
C CYS A 150 10.76 -16.01 6.69
N ARG A 151 11.12 -17.29 6.65
CA ARG A 151 10.16 -18.40 6.77
C ARG A 151 9.63 -18.40 8.22
N ASN A 152 8.31 -18.20 8.37
CA ASN A 152 7.54 -18.26 9.64
C ASN A 152 7.48 -16.99 10.51
N ASN A 153 7.77 -15.81 9.97
CA ASN A 153 7.49 -14.56 10.69
C ASN A 153 6.13 -13.98 10.27
N VAL A 154 5.41 -13.41 11.23
CA VAL A 154 4.16 -12.66 11.02
C VAL A 154 4.33 -11.59 9.94
N VAL A 155 5.51 -10.96 9.85
CA VAL A 155 5.80 -9.96 8.82
C VAL A 155 5.80 -10.56 7.41
N CYS A 156 6.31 -11.77 7.23
CA CYS A 156 6.33 -12.45 5.94
C CYS A 156 4.92 -12.89 5.53
N SER A 157 4.12 -13.41 6.46
CA SER A 157 2.71 -13.72 6.22
C SER A 157 1.91 -12.47 5.86
N PHE A 158 2.18 -11.34 6.52
CA PHE A 158 1.55 -10.06 6.22
C PHE A 158 1.94 -9.53 4.83
N GLN A 159 3.23 -9.59 4.47
CA GLN A 159 3.70 -9.25 3.13
C GLN A 159 3.00 -10.10 2.07
N GLN A 160 2.93 -11.42 2.27
CA GLN A 160 2.31 -12.33 1.32
C GLN A 160 0.80 -12.09 1.21
N LEU A 161 0.11 -11.82 2.32
CA LEU A 161 -1.28 -11.41 2.32
C LEU A 161 -1.49 -10.11 1.54
N MET A 162 -0.62 -9.11 1.71
CA MET A 162 -0.70 -7.85 0.96
C MET A 162 -0.43 -8.03 -0.53
N MET A 163 0.51 -8.88 -0.91
CA MET A 163 0.76 -9.22 -2.31
C MET A 163 -0.46 -9.91 -2.93
N ILE A 164 -1.06 -10.88 -2.22
CA ILE A 164 -2.27 -11.59 -2.67
C ILE A 164 -3.46 -10.64 -2.78
N ALA A 165 -3.69 -9.81 -1.75
CA ALA A 165 -4.80 -8.84 -1.74
C ALA A 165 -4.72 -7.86 -2.92
N ARG A 166 -3.50 -7.53 -3.38
CA ARG A 166 -3.27 -6.66 -4.55
C ARG A 166 -3.30 -7.38 -5.89
N ALA A 167 -3.06 -8.69 -5.92
CA ALA A 167 -3.18 -9.49 -7.13
C ALA A 167 -4.64 -9.81 -7.48
N ILE A 168 -5.56 -9.70 -6.51
CA ILE A 168 -6.99 -10.02 -6.66
C ILE A 168 -7.86 -8.75 -6.88
N SER A 169 -7.33 -7.55 -6.63
CA SER A 169 -8.03 -6.27 -6.82
C SER A 169 -7.76 -5.66 -8.19
#